data_AF-A0A1G1J6P6-F1
#
_entry.id   AF-A0A1G1J6P6-F1
#
_cell.length_a   1.000
_cell.length_b   1.000
_cell.length_c   1.000
_cell.angle_alpha   90.00
_cell.angle_beta   90.00
_cell.angle_gamma   90.00
#
_symmetry.space_group_name_H-M   'P 1'
#
loop_
_entity.id
_entity.type
_entity.pdbx_description
1 polymer ?
#
loop_
_entity_poly.entity_id
_entity_poly.type
_entity_poly.pdbx_seq_one_letter_code
_entity_poly.pdbx_strand_id
1 'polypeptide(L)'
;MNNEQWLIRSSKSELPAARILRGEIVNSLIAEGTIINNAKIVNSVIRRGAIIEDGVEVIDSIIMDRVVLKKGCRINKTIVDCSNIIEENVYIGEGSEKPYLRAYVDSSGITVIASEMQSLRI
;
A
#
# COMPACT_ATOMS: atom_id res chain seq x y z
N MET A 1 -16.50 8.51 -6.97
CA MET A 1 -17.25 7.73 -5.96
C MET A 1 -18.21 8.65 -5.19
N ASN A 2 -19.15 9.34 -5.86
CA ASN A 2 -20.05 10.30 -5.19
C ASN A 2 -21.52 10.16 -5.64
N ASN A 3 -21.99 8.94 -5.90
CA ASN A 3 -23.41 8.73 -6.18
C ASN A 3 -24.19 8.58 -4.87
N GLU A 4 -24.75 9.68 -4.40
CA GLU A 4 -25.56 9.72 -3.17
C GLU A 4 -26.89 8.95 -3.29
N GLN A 5 -27.37 8.70 -4.51
CA GLN A 5 -28.60 7.93 -4.76
C GLN A 5 -28.39 6.43 -4.61
N TRP A 6 -27.14 5.96 -4.61
CA TRP A 6 -26.80 4.54 -4.50
C TRP A 6 -25.60 4.32 -3.58
N LEU A 7 -25.85 4.46 -2.28
CA LEU A 7 -24.83 4.32 -1.26
C LEU A 7 -24.39 2.85 -1.11
N ILE A 8 -23.08 2.61 -1.26
CA ILE A 8 -22.46 1.33 -0.88
C ILE A 8 -22.14 1.41 0.62
N ARG A 9 -22.81 0.59 1.44
CA ARG A 9 -22.55 0.53 2.89
C ARG A 9 -21.46 -0.51 3.17
N SER A 10 -20.34 -0.07 3.72
CA SER A 10 -19.27 -0.95 4.23
C SER A 10 -19.40 -1.16 5.74
N SER A 11 -18.63 -2.10 6.27
CA SER A 11 -18.38 -2.16 7.71
C SER A 11 -17.82 -0.82 8.19
N LYS A 12 -18.24 -0.40 9.39
CA LYS A 12 -17.64 0.76 10.06
C LYS A 12 -16.23 0.39 10.49
N SER A 13 -15.31 1.33 10.36
CA SER A 13 -14.03 1.27 11.05
C SER A 13 -14.05 2.26 12.20
N GLU A 14 -13.29 1.93 13.24
CA GLU A 14 -13.08 2.80 14.41
C GLU A 14 -11.68 3.42 14.39
N LEU A 15 -11.01 3.42 13.24
CA LEU A 15 -9.69 4.01 13.10
C LEU A 15 -9.79 5.55 13.05
N PRO A 16 -8.77 6.26 13.57
CA PRO A 16 -8.74 7.71 13.48
C PRO A 16 -8.59 8.19 12.04
N ALA A 17 -8.77 9.48 11.80
CA ALA A 17 -8.45 10.08 10.51
C ALA A 17 -6.99 9.80 10.10
N ALA A 18 -6.72 9.72 8.80
CA ALA A 18 -5.37 9.58 8.28
C ALA A 18 -4.49 10.75 8.75
N ARG A 19 -3.27 10.46 9.17
CA ARG A 19 -2.29 11.45 9.64
C ARG A 19 -1.17 11.59 8.63
N ILE A 20 -1.15 12.70 7.90
CA ILE A 20 -0.11 13.03 6.93
C ILE A 20 0.78 14.10 7.53
N LEU A 21 2.05 13.76 7.81
CA LEU A 21 3.01 14.73 8.36
C LEU A 21 3.59 15.58 7.24
N ARG A 22 4.07 14.93 6.17
CA ARG A 22 4.61 15.52 4.94
C ARG A 22 4.42 14.51 3.81
N GLY A 23 4.31 14.97 2.57
CA GLY A 23 4.29 14.09 1.41
C GLY A 23 3.64 14.74 0.19
N GLU A 24 3.87 14.12 -0.97
CA GLU A 24 3.24 14.46 -2.24
C GLU A 24 2.20 13.37 -2.55
N ILE A 25 0.93 13.74 -2.65
CA ILE A 25 -0.17 12.80 -2.92
C ILE A 25 -0.90 13.28 -4.17
N VAL A 26 -0.86 12.48 -5.24
CA VAL A 26 -1.44 12.81 -6.53
C VAL A 26 -2.35 11.68 -6.96
N ASN A 27 -3.61 12.00 -7.30
CA ASN A 27 -4.59 11.05 -7.83
C ASN A 27 -4.69 9.74 -7.01
N SER A 28 -4.77 9.87 -5.68
CA SER A 28 -4.65 8.71 -4.77
C SER A 28 -5.72 8.74 -3.67
N LEU A 29 -6.08 7.56 -3.18
CA LEU A 29 -7.05 7.37 -2.10
C LEU A 29 -6.33 6.93 -0.83
N ILE A 30 -6.55 7.66 0.27
CA ILE A 30 -5.95 7.37 1.57
C ILE A 30 -7.04 7.03 2.57
N ALA A 31 -7.00 5.82 3.13
CA ALA A 31 -7.94 5.37 4.14
C ALA A 31 -7.53 5.82 5.56
N GLU A 32 -8.50 5.81 6.45
CA GLU A 32 -8.36 6.02 7.90
C GLU A 32 -7.28 5.15 8.57
N GLY A 33 -6.74 5.64 9.68
CA GLY A 33 -5.67 5.01 10.46
C GLY A 33 -4.30 5.06 9.79
N THR A 34 -4.21 5.51 8.54
CA THR A 34 -2.94 5.60 7.81
C THR A 34 -2.05 6.69 8.39
N ILE A 35 -0.76 6.41 8.56
CA ILE A 35 0.27 7.38 8.95
C ILE A 35 1.25 7.54 7.79
N ILE A 36 1.44 8.77 7.31
CA ILE A 36 2.36 9.08 6.21
C ILE A 36 3.43 10.07 6.68
N ASN A 37 4.69 9.64 6.63
CA ASN A 37 5.87 10.43 6.96
C ASN A 37 6.69 10.69 5.69
N ASN A 38 6.61 11.88 5.11
CA ASN A 38 7.45 12.32 3.98
C ASN A 38 7.54 11.30 2.83
N ALA A 39 6.41 10.99 2.21
CA ALA A 39 6.32 10.01 1.12
C ALA A 39 5.73 10.61 -0.16
N LYS A 40 6.01 9.96 -1.29
CA LYS A 40 5.40 10.26 -2.60
C LYS A 40 4.42 9.16 -2.97
N ILE A 41 3.16 9.50 -3.19
CA ILE A 41 2.07 8.57 -3.48
C ILE A 41 1.32 9.04 -4.72
N VAL A 42 1.36 8.25 -5.79
CA VAL A 42 0.81 8.62 -7.11
C VAL A 42 -0.06 7.50 -7.65
N ASN A 43 -1.26 7.82 -8.14
CA ASN A 43 -2.19 6.87 -8.77
C ASN A 43 -2.45 5.61 -7.92
N SER A 44 -2.49 5.76 -6.60
CA SER A 44 -2.42 4.62 -5.67
C SER A 44 -3.54 4.62 -4.65
N VAL A 45 -3.79 3.44 -4.09
CA VAL A 45 -4.79 3.25 -3.03
C VAL A 45 -4.07 2.76 -1.78
N ILE A 46 -4.13 3.54 -0.71
CA ILE A 46 -3.59 3.19 0.60
C ILE A 46 -4.74 2.84 1.53
N ARG A 47 -4.78 1.59 1.95
CA ARG A 47 -5.82 1.05 2.82
C ARG A 47 -5.50 1.26 4.29
N ARG A 48 -6.47 0.86 5.10
CA ARG A 48 -6.60 1.24 6.51
C ARG A 48 -5.41 0.84 7.36
N GLY A 49 -5.00 1.75 8.24
CA GLY A 49 -3.97 1.47 9.24
C GLY A 49 -2.57 1.22 8.66
N ALA A 50 -2.31 1.61 7.41
CA ALA A 50 -0.99 1.48 6.83
C ALA A 50 -0.01 2.49 7.42
N ILE A 51 1.26 2.11 7.55
CA ILE A 51 2.34 2.99 8.04
C ILE A 51 3.31 3.18 6.89
N ILE A 52 3.48 4.43 6.47
CA ILE A 52 4.34 4.83 5.37
C ILE A 52 5.45 5.70 5.95
N GLU A 53 6.67 5.15 6.00
CA GLU A 53 7.83 5.82 6.58
C GLU A 53 8.50 6.81 5.61
N ASP A 54 9.54 7.47 6.12
CA ASP A 54 10.28 8.54 5.44
C ASP A 54 10.85 8.09 4.08
N GLY A 55 10.69 8.93 3.06
CA GLY A 55 11.27 8.71 1.73
C GLY A 55 10.66 7.55 0.94
N VAL A 56 9.50 7.02 1.35
CA VAL A 56 8.82 5.96 0.61
C VAL A 56 8.18 6.52 -0.67
N GLU A 57 8.28 5.77 -1.76
CA GLU A 57 7.59 6.05 -3.02
C GLU A 57 6.59 4.94 -3.36
N VAL A 58 5.33 5.30 -3.62
CA VAL A 58 4.25 4.38 -4.04
C VAL A 58 3.62 4.90 -5.33
N ILE A 59 3.71 4.13 -6.41
CA ILE A 59 3.27 4.52 -7.75
C ILE A 59 2.42 3.40 -8.35
N ASP A 60 1.25 3.75 -8.90
CA ASP A 60 0.35 2.83 -9.60
C ASP A 60 0.07 1.53 -8.80
N SER A 61 -0.13 1.65 -7.48
CA SER A 61 -0.10 0.51 -6.56
C SER A 61 -1.26 0.49 -5.56
N ILE A 62 -1.55 -0.71 -5.03
CA ILE A 62 -2.56 -0.92 -3.98
C ILE A 62 -1.85 -1.46 -2.74
N ILE A 63 -1.92 -0.70 -1.66
CA ILE A 63 -1.36 -1.07 -0.35
C ILE A 63 -2.52 -1.45 0.55
N MET A 64 -2.59 -2.71 0.97
CA MET A 64 -3.71 -3.26 1.75
C MET A 64 -3.63 -2.94 3.25
N ASP A 65 -4.65 -3.37 4.01
CA ASP A 65 -4.83 -3.01 5.42
C ASP A 65 -3.59 -3.41 6.26
N ARG A 66 -3.16 -2.50 7.15
CA ARG A 66 -2.06 -2.69 8.12
C ARG A 66 -0.69 -3.04 7.52
N VAL A 67 -0.44 -2.68 6.26
CA VAL A 67 0.91 -2.80 5.68
C VAL A 67 1.84 -1.73 6.27
N VAL A 68 3.09 -2.10 6.51
CA VAL A 68 4.17 -1.19 6.90
C VAL A 68 5.16 -1.09 5.75
N LEU A 69 5.34 0.11 5.21
CA LEU A 69 6.37 0.44 4.23
C LEU A 69 7.50 1.18 4.95
N LYS A 70 8.63 0.50 5.16
CA LYS A 70 9.78 1.10 5.86
C LYS A 70 10.54 2.09 4.99
N LYS A 71 11.37 2.89 5.65
CA LYS A 71 12.13 4.00 5.08
C LYS A 71 12.75 3.69 3.71
N GLY A 72 12.54 4.60 2.75
CA GLY A 72 13.19 4.58 1.44
C GLY A 72 12.75 3.45 0.51
N CYS A 73 11.75 2.64 0.88
CA CYS A 73 11.26 1.60 -0.02
C CYS A 73 10.47 2.22 -1.19
N ARG A 74 10.47 1.51 -2.32
CA ARG A 74 9.83 1.95 -3.56
C ARG A 74 8.90 0.85 -4.04
N ILE A 75 7.66 1.20 -4.34
CA ILE A 75 6.60 0.28 -4.75
C ILE A 75 6.00 0.79 -6.04
N ASN A 76 6.09 0.01 -7.12
CA ASN A 76 5.60 0.41 -8.44
C ASN A 76 4.79 -0.73 -9.09
N LYS A 77 3.59 -0.47 -9.63
CA LYS A 77 2.71 -1.50 -10.22
C LYS A 77 2.57 -2.74 -9.35
N THR A 78 2.28 -2.54 -8.06
CA THR A 78 2.29 -3.62 -7.07
C THR A 78 1.03 -3.61 -6.21
N ILE A 79 0.51 -4.80 -5.91
CA ILE A 79 -0.50 -5.06 -4.90
C ILE A 79 0.18 -5.69 -3.70
N VAL A 80 0.26 -4.96 -2.58
CA VAL A 80 0.80 -5.49 -1.31
C VAL A 80 -0.37 -5.92 -0.44
N ASP A 81 -0.52 -7.23 -0.22
CA ASP A 81 -1.60 -7.78 0.61
C ASP A 81 -1.39 -7.47 2.10
N CYS A 82 -2.42 -7.72 2.91
CA CYS A 82 -2.57 -7.22 4.27
C CYS A 82 -1.42 -7.63 5.21
N SER A 83 -1.14 -6.75 6.18
CA SER A 83 -0.20 -7.00 7.29
C SER A 83 1.24 -7.35 6.88
N ASN A 84 1.64 -7.08 5.63
CA ASN A 84 3.04 -7.21 5.22
C ASN A 84 3.89 -6.07 5.80
N ILE A 85 5.17 -6.37 6.04
CA ILE A 85 6.20 -5.39 6.32
C ILE A 85 7.17 -5.40 5.13
N ILE A 86 7.30 -4.27 4.45
CA ILE A 86 8.29 -4.08 3.40
C ILE A 86 9.50 -3.38 4.01
N GLU A 87 10.65 -4.05 3.91
CA GLU A 87 11.88 -3.62 4.54
C GLU A 87 12.49 -2.35 3.90
N GLU A 88 13.42 -1.74 4.63
CA GLU A 88 14.05 -0.48 4.22
C GLU A 88 14.76 -0.60 2.86
N ASN A 89 14.64 0.44 2.03
CA ASN A 89 15.29 0.54 0.72
C ASN A 89 14.97 -0.61 -0.26
N VAL A 90 13.93 -1.40 0.01
CA VAL A 90 13.47 -2.44 -0.90
C VAL A 90 12.77 -1.78 -2.09
N TYR A 91 13.05 -2.27 -3.30
CA TYR A 91 12.32 -1.92 -4.51
C TYR A 91 11.46 -3.11 -4.98
N ILE A 92 10.15 -2.92 -5.10
CA ILE A 92 9.20 -3.94 -5.57
C ILE A 92 8.47 -3.45 -6.81
N GLY A 93 8.35 -4.36 -7.78
CA GLY A 93 7.53 -4.18 -8.96
C GLY A 93 8.31 -3.73 -10.19
N GLU A 94 7.67 -2.92 -11.03
CA GLU A 94 8.23 -2.56 -12.34
C GLU A 94 9.59 -1.85 -12.21
N GLY A 95 10.63 -2.42 -12.79
CA GLY A 95 12.01 -1.92 -12.72
C GLY A 95 12.82 -2.44 -11.54
N SER A 96 12.25 -3.27 -10.65
CA SER A 96 13.03 -3.99 -9.64
C SER A 96 13.84 -5.12 -10.29
N GLU A 97 15.13 -5.19 -9.98
CA GLU A 97 16.03 -6.23 -10.50
C GLU A 97 15.95 -7.54 -9.71
N LYS A 98 15.46 -7.49 -8.47
CA LYS A 98 15.49 -8.61 -7.53
C LYS A 98 14.08 -9.06 -7.21
N PRO A 99 13.78 -10.37 -7.30
CA PRO A 99 12.50 -10.88 -6.85
C PRO A 99 12.33 -10.64 -5.35
N TYR A 100 11.12 -10.24 -4.94
CA TYR A 100 10.77 -10.12 -3.54
C TYR A 100 10.15 -11.42 -3.01
N LEU A 101 10.30 -11.66 -1.70
CA LEU A 101 9.73 -12.84 -1.06
C LEU A 101 8.19 -12.84 -1.19
N ARG A 102 7.60 -13.99 -1.54
CA ARG A 102 6.15 -14.16 -1.79
C ARG A 102 5.59 -13.28 -2.93
N ALA A 103 6.45 -12.77 -3.81
CA ALA A 103 6.02 -12.06 -4.99
C ALA A 103 5.54 -13.03 -6.07
N TYR A 104 4.38 -12.74 -6.64
CA TYR A 104 3.90 -13.30 -7.90
C TYR A 104 3.80 -12.16 -8.91
N VAL A 105 4.36 -12.34 -10.10
CA VAL A 105 4.25 -11.35 -11.18
C VAL A 105 3.26 -11.89 -12.20
N ASP A 106 2.19 -11.14 -12.43
CA ASP A 106 1.19 -11.48 -13.44
C ASP A 106 1.71 -11.15 -14.86
N SER A 107 1.05 -11.70 -15.88
CA SER A 107 1.38 -11.45 -17.29
C SER A 107 1.32 -9.99 -17.73
N SER A 108 0.54 -9.14 -17.04
CA SER A 108 0.44 -7.70 -17.29
C SER A 108 1.56 -6.87 -16.62
N GLY A 109 2.39 -7.51 -15.81
CA GLY A 109 3.51 -6.88 -15.10
C GLY A 109 3.15 -6.35 -13.71
N ILE A 110 1.97 -6.66 -13.19
CA ILE A 110 1.58 -6.33 -11.82
C ILE A 110 2.23 -7.34 -10.86
N THR A 111 2.95 -6.81 -9.87
CA THR A 111 3.49 -7.65 -8.78
C THR A 111 2.47 -7.78 -7.66
N VAL A 112 2.25 -8.99 -7.16
CA VAL A 112 1.38 -9.27 -6.02
C VAL A 112 2.22 -9.86 -4.89
N ILE A 113 2.21 -9.24 -3.72
CA ILE A 113 2.86 -9.76 -2.52
C ILE A 113 1.81 -10.38 -1.61
N ALA A 114 1.89 -11.70 -1.39
CA ALA A 114 0.94 -12.40 -0.52
C ALA A 114 1.13 -12.05 0.96
N SER A 115 0.03 -12.02 1.73
CA SER A 115 0.04 -11.81 3.19
C SER A 115 0.96 -12.82 3.90
N GLU A 116 1.70 -12.37 4.91
CA GLU A 116 2.48 -13.28 5.79
C GLU A 116 1.61 -14.33 6.47
N MET A 117 0.36 -13.98 6.79
CA MET A 117 -0.55 -14.85 7.54
C MET A 117 -1.11 -16.04 6.70
N GLN A 118 -1.00 -16.01 5.37
CA GLN A 118 -1.51 -17.10 4.53
C GLN A 118 -0.52 -18.25 4.35
N SER A 119 0.76 -18.11 4.69
CA SER A 119 1.73 -19.22 4.56
C SER A 119 1.67 -20.23 5.73
N LEU A 120 0.73 -20.06 6.67
CA LEU A 120 0.57 -20.91 7.86
C LEU A 120 -0.66 -21.84 7.81
N ARG A 121 -1.34 -21.95 6.67
CA ARG A 121 -2.39 -22.96 6.49
C ARG A 121 -1.80 -24.21 5.81
N ILE A 122 -1.26 -25.10 6.66
CA ILE A 122 -1.04 -26.52 6.37
C ILE A 122 -2.23 -27.29 6.94
#